data_AF-A0A2E8EBD8-F1
#
_entry.id   AF-A0A2E8EBD8-F1
#
_cell.length_a   1.000
_cell.length_b   1.000
_cell.length_c   1.000
_cell.angle_alpha   90.00
_cell.angle_beta   90.00
_cell.angle_gamma   90.00
#
_symmetry.space_group_name_H-M   'P 1'
#
loop_
_entity.id
_entity.type
_entity.pdbx_description
1 polymer ?
#
loop_
_entity_poly.entity_id
_entity_poly.type
_entity_poly.pdbx_seq_one_letter_code
_entity_poly.pdbx_strand_id
1 'polypeptide(L)'
;MDVRRLQAVTGRRAADCSGSGLARLSIVQHRRHPVRALLLSAVVSAICLIAASPASAAARVSVASGNWNSPDTWSDSIGGASGFSVPVAGDTVTIDGGFTVTVTADAACASVAFTRRTATSLTIAPEVTLTVSDALTIPRSVAGVNLVAVGAGTLKAGNVAFTNTGTAVRHHITITTGRLTVAGNVEAANHPSDHQNFIIEDMSASITLTGAGLLQVGGTLLLGGSTSDWPNVTTGTLTTSPGSTVEYNGADQTVHNIDYFGNLTLSGSGVKTLQPGTTTIGGNLTLSGAATMTTVADVTVRGNVSVGPVRSQPATIVEGGQSVRK
;
A
#
# COMPACT_ATOMS: atom_id res chain seq x y z
N MET A 1 23.38 14.80 76.25
CA MET A 1 22.53 15.98 76.47
C MET A 1 21.97 16.31 75.10
N ASP A 2 20.75 15.95 74.70
CA ASP A 2 19.40 16.24 75.23
C ASP A 2 18.46 15.16 74.60
N VAL A 3 17.69 14.30 75.27
CA VAL A 3 16.64 14.41 76.32
C VAL A 3 15.25 14.77 75.78
N ARG A 4 14.37 13.75 75.85
CA ARG A 4 12.88 13.73 75.99
C ARG A 4 12.04 13.86 74.71
N ARG A 5 11.42 12.76 74.25
CA ARG A 5 10.26 11.98 74.78
C ARG A 5 8.92 12.56 74.32
N LEU A 6 8.18 11.78 73.53
CA LEU A 6 6.74 11.59 73.73
C LEU A 6 6.39 10.13 73.37
N GLN A 7 5.78 9.41 74.30
CA GLN A 7 5.35 8.01 74.19
C GLN A 7 3.86 7.94 73.83
N ALA A 8 3.45 6.95 73.04
CA ALA A 8 2.11 6.37 73.04
C ALA A 8 2.23 4.89 72.59
N VAL A 9 2.33 3.95 73.54
CA VAL A 9 1.24 3.13 74.10
C VAL A 9 0.69 2.10 73.09
N THR A 10 1.17 0.86 73.25
CA THR A 10 0.72 -0.36 72.58
C THR A 10 -0.18 -1.18 73.51
N GLY A 11 -1.44 -1.40 73.12
CA GLY A 11 -2.35 -2.44 73.67
C GLY A 11 -2.74 -3.39 72.54
N ARG A 12 -2.38 -4.67 72.57
CA ARG A 12 -3.00 -5.84 73.24
C ARG A 12 -4.31 -6.37 72.63
N ARG A 13 -4.15 -7.54 71.97
CA ARG A 13 -4.85 -8.83 72.09
C ARG A 13 -6.19 -9.13 71.36
N ALA A 14 -6.21 -10.40 70.91
CA ALA A 14 -7.33 -11.33 70.66
C ALA A 14 -8.14 -11.10 69.37
N ALA A 15 -8.67 -12.09 68.64
CA ALA A 15 -8.56 -13.55 68.56
C ALA A 15 -9.37 -13.98 67.31
N ASP A 16 -9.20 -15.24 66.91
CA ASP A 16 -10.12 -16.10 66.14
C ASP A 16 -10.18 -16.17 64.59
N CYS A 17 -10.03 -17.43 64.18
CA CYS A 17 -10.69 -18.21 63.12
C CYS A 17 -10.71 -17.72 61.66
N SER A 18 -10.07 -18.48 60.77
CA SER A 18 -10.75 -19.34 59.77
C SER A 18 -9.80 -19.79 58.65
N GLY A 19 -9.86 -21.08 58.30
CA GLY A 19 -9.85 -21.50 56.89
C GLY A 19 -8.51 -21.83 56.20
N SER A 20 -8.38 -23.11 55.87
CA SER A 20 -7.86 -23.68 54.60
C SER A 20 -6.34 -23.70 54.31
N GLY A 21 -5.87 -24.90 53.91
CA GLY A 21 -4.77 -25.03 52.94
C GLY A 21 -3.75 -26.14 53.20
N LEU A 22 -3.52 -26.95 52.16
CA LEU A 22 -2.27 -27.66 51.80
C LEU A 22 -1.98 -28.99 52.55
N ALA A 23 -1.44 -30.07 51.96
CA ALA A 23 -1.11 -30.45 50.58
C ALA A 23 -0.77 -31.96 50.56
N ARG A 24 -0.99 -32.58 49.39
CA ARG A 24 -0.31 -33.73 48.73
C ARG A 24 0.79 -34.50 49.48
N LEU A 25 0.77 -35.85 49.37
CA LEU A 25 1.58 -36.68 48.44
C LEU A 25 1.62 -38.16 48.89
N SER A 26 1.16 -39.12 48.07
CA SER A 26 1.82 -40.44 47.91
C SER A 26 1.21 -41.23 46.74
N ILE A 27 2.04 -42.11 46.19
CA ILE A 27 2.06 -42.57 44.80
C ILE A 27 1.42 -43.96 44.66
N VAL A 28 0.48 -44.05 43.71
CA VAL A 28 0.30 -45.07 42.64
C VAL A 28 0.60 -46.55 42.96
N GLN A 29 -0.36 -47.45 42.72
CA GLN A 29 -0.32 -48.41 41.60
C GLN A 29 -1.51 -49.39 41.61
N HIS A 30 -2.28 -49.39 40.52
CA HIS A 30 -2.47 -50.55 39.62
C HIS A 30 -3.70 -50.35 38.73
N ARG A 31 -3.52 -50.42 37.41
CA ARG A 31 -4.44 -51.19 36.56
C ARG A 31 -3.84 -51.49 35.19
N ARG A 32 -4.11 -52.72 34.77
CA ARG A 32 -3.65 -53.43 33.59
C ARG A 32 -4.31 -52.88 32.30
N HIS A 33 -3.58 -52.95 31.18
CA HIS A 33 -4.02 -52.64 29.80
C HIS A 33 -5.12 -53.60 29.28
N PRO A 34 -5.78 -53.27 28.16
CA PRO A 34 -5.27 -53.77 26.89
C PRO A 34 -5.32 -52.80 25.68
N VAL A 35 -4.33 -53.03 24.83
CA VAL A 35 -4.05 -52.56 23.47
C VAL A 35 -5.24 -52.75 22.53
N ARG A 36 -5.70 -51.69 21.83
CA ARG A 36 -6.42 -51.71 20.53
C ARG A 36 -6.94 -50.31 20.15
N ALA A 37 -6.06 -49.36 19.82
CA ALA A 37 -6.43 -48.10 19.14
C ALA A 37 -5.19 -47.29 18.75
N LEU A 38 -4.34 -47.79 17.83
CA LEU A 38 -3.21 -46.98 17.35
C LEU A 38 -2.69 -47.40 15.99
N LEU A 39 -3.55 -47.48 14.97
CA LEU A 39 -3.11 -47.72 13.59
C LEU A 39 -3.91 -46.93 12.53
N LEU A 40 -4.68 -45.90 12.93
CA LEU A 40 -5.53 -45.13 12.01
C LEU A 40 -5.37 -43.60 12.14
N SER A 41 -4.20 -43.10 12.56
CA SER A 41 -3.91 -41.65 12.55
C SER A 41 -2.66 -41.25 11.76
N ALA A 42 -1.98 -42.21 11.12
CA ALA A 42 -0.75 -41.93 10.37
C ALA A 42 -0.98 -41.76 8.85
N VAL A 43 -2.17 -42.09 8.33
CA VAL A 43 -2.46 -42.09 6.88
C VAL A 43 -3.27 -40.87 6.42
N VAL A 44 -3.84 -40.07 7.34
CA VAL A 44 -4.57 -38.82 7.00
C VAL A 44 -3.67 -37.56 7.14
N SER A 45 -2.43 -37.71 7.64
CA SER A 45 -1.44 -36.62 7.70
C SER A 45 -0.46 -36.62 6.51
N ALA A 46 -0.83 -37.30 5.41
CA ALA A 46 -0.08 -37.34 4.14
C ALA A 46 -0.84 -36.62 3.01
N ILE A 47 -1.80 -35.76 3.34
CA ILE A 47 -2.49 -34.88 2.39
C ILE A 47 -2.03 -33.44 2.67
N CYS A 48 -1.34 -32.88 1.68
CA CYS A 48 -0.93 -31.48 1.55
C CYS A 48 0.28 -31.02 2.40
N LEU A 49 1.42 -31.70 2.27
CA LEU A 49 2.69 -30.98 2.24
C LEU A 49 2.99 -30.64 0.78
N ILE A 50 2.26 -29.64 0.24
CA ILE A 50 2.87 -28.83 -0.81
C ILE A 50 4.01 -28.13 -0.08
N ALA A 51 5.22 -28.69 -0.20
CA ALA A 51 6.39 -27.91 0.09
C ALA A 51 6.24 -26.63 -0.72
N ALA A 52 6.03 -25.50 -0.05
CA ALA A 52 6.40 -24.23 -0.63
C ALA A 52 7.89 -24.39 -0.90
N SER A 53 8.23 -24.79 -2.14
CA SER A 53 9.59 -24.70 -2.63
C SER A 53 10.08 -23.32 -2.22
N PRO A 54 11.26 -23.15 -1.60
CA PRO A 54 11.79 -21.82 -1.44
C PRO A 54 11.75 -21.20 -2.84
N ALA A 55 10.97 -20.14 -3.01
CA ALA A 55 10.93 -19.41 -4.27
C ALA A 55 12.35 -18.88 -4.45
N SER A 56 13.15 -19.61 -5.22
CA SER A 56 14.48 -19.17 -5.59
C SER A 56 14.24 -17.96 -6.48
N ALA A 57 14.56 -16.78 -5.97
CA ALA A 57 14.49 -15.54 -6.74
C ALA A 57 15.24 -15.74 -8.07
N ALA A 58 14.50 -15.78 -9.17
CA ALA A 58 15.04 -15.85 -10.52
C ALA A 58 14.99 -14.46 -11.18
N ALA A 59 15.88 -14.24 -12.14
CA ALA A 59 15.74 -13.13 -13.07
C ALA A 59 14.86 -13.58 -14.23
N ARG A 60 13.84 -12.78 -14.56
CA ARG A 60 12.96 -12.98 -15.71
C ARG A 60 12.99 -11.76 -16.60
N VAL A 61 13.20 -11.98 -17.88
CA VAL A 61 13.25 -10.91 -18.89
C VAL A 61 12.23 -11.19 -19.97
N SER A 62 11.44 -10.18 -20.34
CA SER A 62 10.53 -10.33 -21.48
C SER A 62 11.32 -10.43 -22.79
N VAL A 63 11.03 -11.43 -23.61
CA VAL A 63 11.61 -11.60 -24.97
C VAL A 63 10.56 -11.63 -26.08
N ALA A 64 9.28 -11.56 -25.70
CA ALA A 64 8.15 -11.41 -26.60
C ALA A 64 7.05 -10.59 -25.93
N SER A 65 6.22 -9.93 -26.74
CA SER A 65 4.94 -9.41 -26.26
C SER A 65 3.99 -10.57 -25.99
N GLY A 66 3.27 -10.53 -24.88
CA GLY A 66 2.38 -11.63 -24.50
C GLY A 66 1.88 -11.55 -23.06
N ASN A 67 1.31 -12.66 -22.61
CA ASN A 67 0.72 -12.74 -21.28
C ASN A 67 1.81 -13.03 -20.22
N TRP A 68 1.72 -12.38 -19.06
CA TRP A 68 2.62 -12.60 -17.93
C TRP A 68 2.69 -14.08 -17.51
N ASN A 69 1.58 -14.79 -17.57
CA ASN A 69 1.48 -16.21 -17.23
C ASN A 69 1.80 -17.16 -18.41
N SER A 70 2.44 -16.66 -19.48
CA SER A 70 2.93 -17.51 -20.57
C SER A 70 4.46 -17.66 -20.51
N PRO A 71 5.01 -18.89 -20.47
CA PRO A 71 6.45 -19.12 -20.60
C PRO A 71 7.07 -18.51 -21.88
N ASP A 72 6.30 -18.39 -22.95
CA ASP A 72 6.77 -17.82 -24.22
C ASP A 72 7.12 -16.34 -24.12
N THR A 73 6.64 -15.65 -23.09
CA THR A 73 6.98 -14.24 -22.83
C THR A 73 8.38 -14.10 -22.21
N TRP A 74 8.89 -15.14 -21.53
CA TRP A 74 10.01 -14.99 -20.61
C TRP A 74 11.28 -15.75 -21.02
N SER A 75 12.40 -15.12 -20.67
CA SER A 75 13.78 -15.61 -20.75
C SER A 75 14.48 -15.41 -19.39
N ASP A 76 15.68 -15.95 -19.22
CA ASP A 76 16.61 -15.62 -18.13
C ASP A 76 17.55 -14.44 -18.46
N SER A 77 17.53 -13.96 -19.71
CA SER A 77 18.45 -12.97 -20.23
C SER A 77 17.84 -12.13 -21.36
N ILE A 78 18.32 -10.88 -21.49
CA ILE A 78 17.91 -9.95 -22.56
C ILE A 78 18.29 -10.55 -23.93
N GLY A 79 17.31 -10.67 -24.83
CA GLY A 79 17.50 -11.24 -26.16
C GLY A 79 17.73 -12.77 -26.18
N GLY A 80 17.54 -13.45 -25.05
CA GLY A 80 17.62 -14.91 -24.95
C GLY A 80 16.43 -15.62 -25.58
N ALA A 81 16.44 -16.95 -25.52
CA ALA A 81 15.34 -17.79 -25.99
C ALA A 81 14.11 -17.69 -25.08
N SER A 82 12.92 -17.85 -25.66
CA SER A 82 11.66 -17.94 -24.89
C SER A 82 11.46 -19.32 -24.27
N GLY A 83 10.44 -19.46 -23.41
CA GLY A 83 10.02 -20.74 -22.83
C GLY A 83 10.52 -20.97 -21.41
N PHE A 84 11.03 -19.93 -20.75
CA PHE A 84 11.42 -20.00 -19.35
C PHE A 84 10.21 -19.87 -18.42
N SER A 85 10.38 -20.21 -17.13
CA SER A 85 9.26 -20.14 -16.20
C SER A 85 8.68 -18.73 -16.11
N VAL A 86 7.38 -18.65 -15.84
CA VAL A 86 6.72 -17.39 -15.54
C VAL A 86 7.27 -16.80 -14.24
N PRO A 87 7.31 -15.46 -14.08
CA PRO A 87 7.71 -14.84 -12.83
C PRO A 87 6.76 -15.19 -11.68
N VAL A 88 7.35 -15.51 -10.54
CA VAL A 88 6.66 -15.78 -9.27
C VAL A 88 7.16 -14.84 -8.16
N ALA A 89 6.51 -14.89 -7.00
CA ALA A 89 6.92 -14.11 -5.84
C ALA A 89 8.42 -14.31 -5.52
N GLY A 90 9.16 -13.22 -5.35
CA GLY A 90 10.61 -13.24 -5.14
C GLY A 90 11.43 -13.01 -6.41
N ASP A 91 10.88 -13.22 -7.60
CA ASP A 91 11.62 -13.01 -8.86
C ASP A 91 11.84 -11.52 -9.16
N THR A 92 12.95 -11.21 -9.82
CA THR A 92 13.18 -9.89 -10.40
C THR A 92 12.78 -9.91 -11.87
N VAL A 93 11.96 -8.95 -12.30
CA VAL A 93 11.40 -8.91 -13.65
C VAL A 93 11.94 -7.70 -14.39
N THR A 94 12.49 -7.93 -15.58
CA THR A 94 12.84 -6.88 -16.55
C THR A 94 11.90 -6.97 -17.74
N ILE A 95 11.16 -5.91 -18.04
CA ILE A 95 10.44 -5.79 -19.30
C ILE A 95 11.33 -5.04 -20.28
N ASP A 96 11.89 -5.77 -21.25
CA ASP A 96 12.80 -5.19 -22.24
C ASP A 96 12.06 -4.35 -23.29
N GLY A 97 12.83 -3.47 -23.93
CA GLY A 97 12.36 -2.45 -24.84
C GLY A 97 11.54 -3.01 -25.99
N GLY A 98 10.34 -2.47 -26.20
CA GLY A 98 9.49 -2.79 -27.34
C GLY A 98 8.46 -3.89 -27.08
N PHE A 99 8.45 -4.48 -25.89
CA PHE A 99 7.47 -5.50 -25.53
C PHE A 99 6.24 -4.94 -24.82
N THR A 100 5.13 -5.63 -25.00
CA THR A 100 3.88 -5.40 -24.26
C THR A 100 3.55 -6.66 -23.48
N VAL A 101 3.57 -6.56 -22.16
CA VAL A 101 3.25 -7.66 -21.24
C VAL A 101 1.89 -7.41 -20.61
N THR A 102 1.00 -8.39 -20.67
CA THR A 102 -0.34 -8.32 -20.07
C THR A 102 -0.48 -9.30 -18.93
N VAL A 103 -0.79 -8.82 -17.72
CA VAL A 103 -1.13 -9.67 -16.58
C VAL A 103 -2.59 -10.10 -16.73
N THR A 104 -2.84 -11.38 -16.98
CA THR A 104 -4.19 -11.94 -17.22
C THR A 104 -4.64 -12.92 -16.13
N ALA A 105 -3.80 -13.16 -15.12
CA ALA A 105 -4.10 -13.91 -13.90
C ALA A 105 -3.32 -13.31 -12.73
N ASP A 106 -3.75 -13.59 -11.50
CA ASP A 106 -3.03 -13.13 -10.30
C ASP A 106 -1.56 -13.56 -10.34
N ALA A 107 -0.67 -12.60 -10.09
CA ALA A 107 0.77 -12.80 -10.21
C ALA A 107 1.52 -12.01 -9.13
N ALA A 108 2.75 -12.43 -8.87
CA ALA A 108 3.64 -11.75 -7.94
C ALA A 108 5.09 -11.78 -8.45
N CYS A 109 5.88 -10.80 -8.01
CA CYS A 109 7.33 -10.74 -8.19
C CYS A 109 7.92 -9.84 -7.08
N ALA A 110 9.25 -9.88 -6.91
CA ALA A 110 9.95 -8.94 -6.04
C ALA A 110 9.97 -7.54 -6.68
N SER A 111 10.41 -7.45 -7.94
CA SER A 111 10.55 -6.17 -8.63
C SER A 111 10.16 -6.26 -10.11
N VAL A 112 9.79 -5.11 -10.67
CA VAL A 112 9.61 -4.91 -12.11
C VAL A 112 10.42 -3.69 -12.52
N ALA A 113 11.28 -3.83 -13.53
CA ALA A 113 12.02 -2.73 -14.14
C ALA A 113 11.80 -2.73 -15.66
N PHE A 114 11.51 -1.56 -16.24
CA PHE A 114 11.51 -1.43 -17.70
C PHE A 114 12.91 -1.02 -18.16
N THR A 115 13.29 -1.39 -19.39
CA THR A 115 14.49 -0.82 -20.01
C THR A 115 14.19 0.51 -20.71
N ARG A 116 15.25 1.24 -21.08
CA ARG A 116 15.16 2.57 -21.71
C ARG A 116 15.09 2.53 -23.23
N ARG A 117 15.20 1.35 -23.85
CA ARG A 117 15.60 1.20 -25.26
C ARG A 117 14.50 1.56 -26.25
N THR A 118 13.27 1.16 -25.98
CA THR A 118 12.10 1.39 -26.83
C THR A 118 10.89 1.41 -25.92
N ALA A 119 9.86 2.15 -26.31
CA ALA A 119 8.60 2.21 -25.56
C ALA A 119 8.07 0.80 -25.27
N THR A 120 7.72 0.57 -24.02
CA THR A 120 7.36 -0.73 -23.46
C THR A 120 6.11 -0.57 -22.62
N SER A 121 5.28 -1.61 -22.51
CA SER A 121 4.10 -1.53 -21.66
C SER A 121 3.86 -2.75 -20.78
N LEU A 122 3.34 -2.47 -19.58
CA LEU A 122 2.76 -3.44 -18.66
C LEU A 122 1.28 -3.13 -18.50
N THR A 123 0.41 -4.06 -18.86
CA THR A 123 -1.04 -3.91 -18.72
C THR A 123 -1.58 -4.85 -17.66
N ILE A 124 -2.38 -4.33 -16.74
CA ILE A 124 -3.10 -5.13 -15.74
C ILE A 124 -4.54 -5.31 -16.22
N ALA A 125 -4.91 -6.56 -16.53
CA ALA A 125 -6.25 -6.89 -16.98
C ALA A 125 -7.31 -6.65 -15.87
N PRO A 126 -8.61 -6.64 -16.20
CA PRO A 126 -9.67 -6.60 -15.20
C PRO A 126 -9.58 -7.73 -14.18
N GLU A 127 -10.00 -7.46 -12.94
CA GLU A 127 -10.21 -8.45 -11.88
C GLU A 127 -8.98 -9.25 -11.42
N VAL A 128 -7.79 -8.94 -11.93
CA VAL A 128 -6.53 -9.58 -11.52
C VAL A 128 -5.65 -8.65 -10.70
N THR A 129 -4.78 -9.23 -9.88
CA THR A 129 -3.80 -8.53 -9.07
C THR A 129 -2.37 -8.89 -9.48
N LEU A 130 -1.55 -7.87 -9.79
CA LEU A 130 -0.10 -8.00 -9.77
C LEU A 130 0.43 -7.45 -8.45
N THR A 131 1.20 -8.25 -7.71
CA THR A 131 1.92 -7.82 -6.51
C THR A 131 3.42 -7.71 -6.78
N VAL A 132 3.97 -6.51 -6.66
CA VAL A 132 5.41 -6.22 -6.72
C VAL A 132 5.85 -5.87 -5.31
N SER A 133 6.50 -6.79 -4.60
CA SER A 133 6.78 -6.59 -3.15
C SER A 133 7.72 -5.43 -2.87
N ASP A 134 8.64 -5.14 -3.79
CA ASP A 134 9.72 -4.19 -3.57
C ASP A 134 9.52 -2.94 -4.43
N ALA A 135 9.91 -2.95 -5.70
CA ALA A 135 9.93 -1.75 -6.53
C ALA A 135 9.43 -1.99 -7.96
N LEU A 136 8.63 -1.05 -8.44
CA LEU A 136 8.31 -0.85 -9.85
C LEU A 136 9.11 0.33 -10.38
N THR A 137 10.11 0.07 -11.23
CA THR A 137 10.98 1.10 -11.81
C THR A 137 10.66 1.35 -13.27
N ILE A 138 10.28 2.59 -13.58
CA ILE A 138 9.83 3.02 -14.91
C ILE A 138 10.76 4.15 -15.38
N PRO A 139 11.88 3.83 -16.06
CA PRO A 139 12.73 4.87 -16.62
C PRO A 139 12.08 5.52 -17.84
N ARG A 140 12.57 6.72 -18.21
CA ARG A 140 12.23 7.33 -19.50
C ARG A 140 12.68 6.45 -20.65
N SER A 141 11.76 6.17 -21.58
CA SER A 141 12.14 5.63 -22.89
C SER A 141 12.91 6.66 -23.72
N VAL A 142 13.85 6.20 -24.54
CA VAL A 142 14.54 7.03 -25.54
C VAL A 142 13.61 7.55 -26.63
N ALA A 143 12.49 6.84 -26.90
CA ALA A 143 11.43 7.25 -27.82
C ALA A 143 10.08 6.63 -27.41
N GLY A 144 9.00 7.40 -27.49
CA GLY A 144 7.69 7.01 -26.97
C GLY A 144 7.62 6.97 -25.44
N VAL A 145 6.71 6.17 -24.89
CA VAL A 145 6.38 6.12 -23.46
C VAL A 145 6.55 4.71 -22.91
N ASN A 146 7.26 4.60 -21.79
CA ASN A 146 7.16 3.42 -20.94
C ASN A 146 5.87 3.51 -20.12
N LEU A 147 4.89 2.65 -20.43
CA LEU A 147 3.53 2.73 -19.92
C LEU A 147 3.21 1.61 -18.95
N VAL A 148 2.66 1.95 -17.79
CA VAL A 148 1.92 1.00 -16.95
C VAL A 148 0.44 1.34 -17.03
N ALA A 149 -0.35 0.43 -17.57
CA ALA A 149 -1.79 0.59 -17.73
C ALA A 149 -2.53 -0.26 -16.70
N VAL A 150 -3.09 0.40 -15.68
CA VAL A 150 -3.96 -0.23 -14.69
C VAL A 150 -5.41 -0.07 -15.18
N GLY A 151 -5.91 -1.14 -15.80
CA GLY A 151 -7.30 -1.24 -16.27
C GLY A 151 -8.28 -1.34 -15.10
N ALA A 152 -9.17 -2.33 -15.10
CA ALA A 152 -10.05 -2.63 -13.97
C ALA A 152 -9.43 -3.61 -12.94
N GLY A 153 -8.13 -3.90 -13.06
CA GLY A 153 -7.39 -4.76 -12.13
C GLY A 153 -6.74 -3.98 -10.98
N THR A 154 -5.87 -4.67 -10.24
CA THR A 154 -5.11 -4.12 -9.13
C THR A 154 -3.61 -4.29 -9.35
N LEU A 155 -2.85 -3.20 -9.18
CA LEU A 155 -1.40 -3.22 -9.08
C LEU A 155 -1.01 -2.83 -7.66
N LYS A 156 -0.24 -3.69 -6.99
CA LYS A 156 0.39 -3.40 -5.70
C LYS A 156 1.87 -3.27 -5.90
N ALA A 157 2.47 -2.20 -5.37
CA ALA A 157 3.91 -1.99 -5.38
C ALA A 157 4.41 -1.64 -3.98
N GLY A 158 5.58 -2.13 -3.59
CA GLY A 158 6.29 -1.60 -2.44
C GLY A 158 6.63 -0.12 -2.65
N ASN A 159 7.27 0.21 -3.77
CA ASN A 159 7.60 1.56 -4.20
C ASN A 159 7.42 1.68 -5.72
N VAL A 160 7.22 2.91 -6.20
CA VAL A 160 7.23 3.25 -7.62
C VAL A 160 8.32 4.28 -7.85
N ALA A 161 9.21 4.04 -8.80
CA ALA A 161 10.28 4.95 -9.15
C ALA A 161 10.21 5.29 -10.64
N PHE A 162 9.86 6.54 -10.94
CA PHE A 162 10.08 7.11 -12.25
C PHE A 162 11.52 7.59 -12.33
N THR A 163 12.31 7.03 -13.24
CA THR A 163 13.75 7.34 -13.33
C THR A 163 14.10 8.10 -14.61
N ASN A 164 15.17 8.90 -14.51
CA ASN A 164 15.62 9.87 -15.50
C ASN A 164 14.67 11.06 -15.69
N THR A 165 15.23 12.26 -15.81
CA THR A 165 14.44 13.49 -15.93
C THR A 165 14.22 13.92 -17.38
N GLY A 166 13.23 14.79 -17.60
CA GLY A 166 13.17 15.66 -18.79
C GLY A 166 11.76 16.20 -19.12
N THR A 167 11.67 16.98 -20.19
CA THR A 167 10.50 17.84 -20.45
C THR A 167 9.30 17.15 -21.11
N ALA A 168 9.50 16.01 -21.79
CA ALA A 168 8.42 15.22 -22.37
C ALA A 168 7.99 14.07 -21.45
N VAL A 169 6.69 13.79 -21.37
CA VAL A 169 6.14 12.58 -20.72
C VAL A 169 6.61 11.33 -21.46
N ARG A 170 7.47 10.52 -20.83
CA ARG A 170 8.06 9.30 -21.43
C ARG A 170 8.08 8.10 -20.49
N HIS A 171 7.58 8.26 -19.28
CA HIS A 171 7.18 7.18 -18.41
C HIS A 171 5.86 7.58 -17.77
N HIS A 172 4.88 6.68 -17.79
CA HIS A 172 3.50 7.07 -17.49
C HIS A 172 2.75 5.92 -16.85
N ILE A 173 1.91 6.26 -15.87
CA ILE A 173 0.93 5.33 -15.32
C ILE A 173 -0.46 5.85 -15.65
N THR A 174 -1.30 5.01 -16.25
CA THR A 174 -2.73 5.27 -16.38
C THR A 174 -3.52 4.38 -15.45
N ILE A 175 -4.54 4.95 -14.81
CA ILE A 175 -5.50 4.21 -13.99
C ILE A 175 -6.90 4.54 -14.51
N THR A 176 -7.63 3.54 -15.02
CA THR A 176 -9.00 3.75 -15.49
C THR A 176 -9.99 3.56 -14.35
N THR A 177 -10.38 2.32 -14.04
CA THR A 177 -11.32 1.97 -12.97
C THR A 177 -10.71 1.08 -11.89
N GLY A 178 -9.48 0.64 -12.10
CA GLY A 178 -8.76 -0.23 -11.19
C GLY A 178 -8.03 0.52 -10.09
N ARG A 179 -7.06 -0.16 -9.48
CA ARG A 179 -6.38 0.31 -8.29
C ARG A 179 -4.87 0.19 -8.42
N LEU A 180 -4.17 1.29 -8.15
CA LEU A 180 -2.75 1.28 -7.82
C LEU A 180 -2.60 1.53 -6.32
N THR A 181 -2.04 0.56 -5.60
CA THR A 181 -1.65 0.70 -4.19
C THR A 181 -0.13 0.69 -4.08
N VAL A 182 0.43 1.73 -3.50
CA VAL A 182 1.87 1.87 -3.24
C VAL A 182 2.09 1.94 -1.74
N ALA A 183 2.78 0.96 -1.16
CA ALA A 183 2.98 0.90 0.29
C ALA A 183 3.95 1.98 0.78
N GLY A 184 4.98 2.26 0.00
CA GLY A 184 6.02 3.27 0.23
C GLY A 184 5.88 4.45 -0.72
N ASN A 185 7.00 4.90 -1.28
CA ASN A 185 7.06 6.13 -2.05
C ASN A 185 6.69 5.92 -3.52
N VAL A 186 6.12 6.97 -4.11
CA VAL A 186 6.11 7.20 -5.55
C VAL A 186 7.09 8.34 -5.85
N GLU A 187 8.27 7.98 -6.32
CA GLU A 187 9.38 8.91 -6.54
C GLU A 187 9.43 9.34 -8.01
N ALA A 188 9.52 10.66 -8.23
CA ALA A 188 9.90 11.22 -9.52
C ALA A 188 11.40 11.50 -9.49
N ALA A 189 12.08 11.26 -10.62
CA ALA A 189 13.53 11.39 -10.70
C ALA A 189 13.99 12.76 -10.20
N ASN A 190 15.03 12.77 -9.36
CA ASN A 190 15.64 14.01 -8.91
C ASN A 190 16.37 14.66 -10.09
N HIS A 191 16.19 15.97 -10.23
CA HIS A 191 17.10 16.77 -11.04
C HIS A 191 18.52 16.58 -10.47
N PRO A 192 19.51 16.13 -11.26
CA PRO A 192 20.88 16.13 -10.79
C PRO A 192 21.27 17.56 -10.48
N SER A 193 21.71 17.80 -9.25
CA SER A 193 22.30 19.02 -8.71
C SER A 193 23.00 19.94 -9.74
N ASP A 194 22.26 20.78 -10.45
CA ASP A 194 22.81 21.95 -11.15
C ASP A 194 22.17 23.21 -10.56
N HIS A 195 22.97 23.89 -9.75
CA HIS A 195 22.55 24.82 -8.70
C HIS A 195 22.32 26.25 -9.21
N GLN A 196 21.93 26.50 -10.47
CA GLN A 196 21.82 27.89 -10.95
C GLN A 196 20.64 28.27 -11.85
N ASN A 197 19.73 27.35 -12.18
CA ASN A 197 18.57 27.76 -12.97
C ASN A 197 17.31 27.06 -12.49
N PHE A 198 16.44 27.86 -11.86
CA PHE A 198 15.10 27.50 -11.43
C PHE A 198 14.25 27.18 -12.66
N ILE A 199 14.37 25.98 -13.23
CA ILE A 199 13.37 25.46 -14.14
C ILE A 199 13.05 24.03 -13.71
N ILE A 200 11.83 23.85 -13.21
CA ILE A 200 11.20 22.54 -13.04
C ILE A 200 10.98 21.99 -14.45
N GLU A 201 12.01 21.34 -15.01
CA GLU A 201 11.95 20.77 -16.37
C GLU A 201 11.67 19.28 -16.38
N ASP A 202 11.61 18.62 -15.22
CA ASP A 202 11.11 17.26 -15.19
C ASP A 202 9.58 17.26 -15.16
N MET A 203 9.00 17.06 -16.32
CA MET A 203 7.57 16.82 -16.50
C MET A 203 7.31 15.37 -16.90
N SER A 204 8.33 14.51 -16.86
CA SER A 204 8.18 13.18 -17.42
C SER A 204 7.34 12.27 -16.58
N ALA A 205 7.57 12.32 -15.26
CA ALA A 205 6.89 11.52 -14.28
C ALA A 205 5.42 11.89 -14.28
N SER A 206 4.56 10.98 -14.73
CA SER A 206 3.15 11.29 -14.87
C SER A 206 2.27 10.12 -14.47
N ILE A 207 1.26 10.42 -13.66
CA ILE A 207 0.17 9.51 -13.29
C ILE A 207 -1.15 10.19 -13.69
N THR A 208 -1.98 9.48 -14.46
CA THR A 208 -3.30 9.96 -14.86
C THR A 208 -4.39 8.98 -14.46
N LEU A 209 -5.36 9.46 -13.68
CA LEU A 209 -6.61 8.76 -13.45
C LEU A 209 -7.63 9.20 -14.51
N THR A 210 -7.92 8.34 -15.48
CA THR A 210 -8.84 8.64 -16.60
C THR A 210 -10.29 8.24 -16.32
N GLY A 211 -10.54 7.54 -15.22
CA GLY A 211 -11.88 7.18 -14.74
C GLY A 211 -11.94 7.05 -13.22
N ALA A 212 -12.91 6.28 -12.72
CA ALA A 212 -13.19 6.12 -11.29
C ALA A 212 -12.17 5.28 -10.49
N GLY A 213 -10.94 5.17 -10.97
CA GLY A 213 -9.88 4.38 -10.34
C GLY A 213 -9.38 4.97 -9.01
N LEU A 214 -8.61 4.16 -8.29
CA LEU A 214 -7.96 4.52 -7.02
C LEU A 214 -6.45 4.55 -7.16
N LEU A 215 -5.84 5.67 -6.76
CA LEU A 215 -4.42 5.75 -6.42
C LEU A 215 -4.30 5.84 -4.89
N GLN A 216 -3.71 4.84 -4.25
CA GLN A 216 -3.48 4.81 -2.80
C GLN A 216 -1.97 4.79 -2.52
N VAL A 217 -1.47 5.69 -1.67
CA VAL A 217 -0.04 5.87 -1.41
C VAL A 217 0.25 6.01 0.09
N GLY A 218 1.15 5.15 0.60
CA GLY A 218 1.59 5.16 2.00
C GLY A 218 2.80 6.07 2.26
N GLY A 219 3.62 6.38 1.25
CA GLY A 219 4.78 7.26 1.33
C GLY A 219 4.57 8.63 0.64
N THR A 220 5.62 9.18 0.05
CA THR A 220 5.53 10.44 -0.73
C THR A 220 4.90 10.20 -2.12
N LEU A 221 4.29 11.24 -2.71
CA LEU A 221 3.71 11.17 -4.06
C LEU A 221 4.32 12.23 -5.00
N LEU A 222 5.13 11.76 -5.95
CA LEU A 222 5.74 12.56 -7.03
C LEU A 222 6.52 13.78 -6.50
N LEU A 223 7.16 13.58 -5.36
CA LEU A 223 8.06 14.54 -4.74
C LEU A 223 9.47 14.23 -5.25
N GLY A 224 10.16 15.24 -5.78
CA GLY A 224 11.60 15.14 -6.03
C GLY A 224 12.29 15.01 -4.67
N GLY A 225 13.10 13.97 -4.50
CA GLY A 225 13.88 13.72 -3.29
C GLY A 225 14.54 15.00 -2.79
N SER A 226 14.25 15.33 -1.52
CA SER A 226 14.83 16.48 -0.84
C SER A 226 16.34 16.27 -0.68
N THR A 227 17.13 17.20 -1.19
CA THR A 227 18.45 17.48 -0.63
C THR A 227 18.27 18.54 0.46
N SER A 228 19.19 18.59 1.44
CA SER A 228 19.15 19.53 2.57
C SER A 228 19.05 21.00 2.15
N ASP A 229 19.39 21.29 0.90
CA ASP A 229 19.57 22.65 0.38
C ASP A 229 18.39 23.10 -0.49
N TRP A 230 17.44 22.20 -0.79
CA TRP A 230 16.28 22.51 -1.63
C TRP A 230 14.97 22.06 -0.96
N PRO A 231 13.96 22.96 -0.86
CA PRO A 231 12.65 22.54 -0.41
C PRO A 231 12.10 21.50 -1.38
N ASN A 232 11.29 20.57 -0.85
CA ASN A 232 10.69 19.52 -1.64
C ASN A 232 9.87 20.11 -2.80
N VAL A 233 10.35 19.96 -4.04
CA VAL A 233 9.67 20.44 -5.24
C VAL A 233 8.90 19.27 -5.84
N THR A 234 7.62 19.51 -6.16
CA THR A 234 6.85 18.57 -6.97
C THR A 234 7.47 18.47 -8.36
N THR A 235 8.03 17.32 -8.72
CA THR A 235 8.75 17.08 -9.99
C THR A 235 8.01 16.12 -10.93
N GLY A 236 6.75 15.80 -10.63
CA GLY A 236 5.89 14.97 -11.48
C GLY A 236 4.49 15.52 -11.60
N THR A 237 3.76 15.08 -12.62
CA THR A 237 2.38 15.49 -12.90
C THR A 237 1.39 14.43 -12.44
N LEU A 238 0.48 14.79 -11.55
CA LEU A 238 -0.72 14.00 -11.24
C LEU A 238 -1.93 14.64 -11.91
N THR A 239 -2.65 13.87 -12.73
CA THR A 239 -3.93 14.30 -13.32
C THR A 239 -5.06 13.42 -12.78
N THR A 240 -6.10 14.05 -12.27
CA THR A 240 -7.30 13.38 -11.73
C THR A 240 -8.51 13.64 -12.62
N SER A 241 -9.52 12.77 -12.53
CA SER A 241 -10.80 12.92 -13.24
C SER A 241 -11.98 12.82 -12.28
N PRO A 242 -13.17 13.31 -12.67
CA PRO A 242 -14.39 13.12 -11.88
C PRO A 242 -14.61 11.64 -11.53
N GLY A 243 -14.91 11.37 -10.26
CA GLY A 243 -15.12 10.01 -9.74
C GLY A 243 -13.85 9.24 -9.37
N SER A 244 -12.67 9.67 -9.84
CA SER A 244 -11.38 9.11 -9.38
C SER A 244 -11.16 9.34 -7.89
N THR A 245 -10.30 8.55 -7.25
CA THR A 245 -9.93 8.75 -5.84
C THR A 245 -8.41 8.73 -5.68
N VAL A 246 -7.89 9.70 -4.95
CA VAL A 246 -6.51 9.67 -4.44
C VAL A 246 -6.57 9.52 -2.92
N GLU A 247 -5.86 8.53 -2.39
CA GLU A 247 -5.81 8.22 -0.96
C GLU A 247 -4.37 8.31 -0.42
N TYR A 248 -4.20 9.13 0.61
CA TYR A 248 -2.98 9.22 1.42
C TYR A 248 -3.19 8.45 2.72
N ASN A 249 -2.65 7.23 2.82
CA ASN A 249 -2.93 6.29 3.91
C ASN A 249 -1.74 6.02 4.87
N GLY A 250 -0.64 6.77 4.72
CA GLY A 250 0.56 6.66 5.55
C GLY A 250 0.45 7.30 6.94
N ALA A 251 1.60 7.65 7.52
CA ALA A 251 1.71 8.53 8.68
C ALA A 251 1.71 10.00 8.22
N ASP A 252 2.72 10.79 8.57
CA ASP A 252 2.82 12.17 8.07
C ASP A 252 3.05 12.17 6.55
N GLN A 253 2.21 12.93 5.81
CA GLN A 253 2.30 13.03 4.35
C GLN A 253 2.01 14.45 3.89
N THR A 254 2.84 14.92 2.95
CA THR A 254 2.53 16.11 2.15
C THR A 254 1.62 15.70 1.00
N VAL A 255 0.45 16.33 0.91
CA VAL A 255 -0.50 16.10 -0.18
C VAL A 255 0.01 16.80 -1.44
N HIS A 256 0.02 16.09 -2.56
CA HIS A 256 0.51 16.59 -3.84
C HIS A 256 -0.25 17.86 -4.27
N ASN A 257 0.51 18.85 -4.74
CA ASN A 257 0.11 20.24 -4.90
C ASN A 257 -0.72 20.50 -6.17
N ILE A 258 -1.94 19.95 -6.23
CA ILE A 258 -2.88 20.11 -7.34
C ILE A 258 -4.30 20.30 -6.84
N ASP A 259 -5.19 20.71 -7.74
CA ASP A 259 -6.63 20.48 -7.60
C ASP A 259 -6.97 19.01 -7.89
N TYR A 260 -7.91 18.47 -7.13
CA TYR A 260 -8.40 17.11 -7.29
C TYR A 260 -9.78 17.15 -7.94
N PHE A 261 -9.92 16.74 -9.20
CA PHE A 261 -11.22 16.69 -9.90
C PHE A 261 -12.14 15.57 -9.38
N GLY A 262 -11.58 14.58 -8.71
CA GLY A 262 -12.29 13.48 -8.04
C GLY A 262 -12.33 13.62 -6.53
N ASN A 263 -12.33 12.49 -5.83
CA ASN A 263 -12.32 12.40 -4.37
C ASN A 263 -10.89 12.47 -3.82
N LEU A 264 -10.73 13.09 -2.65
CA LEU A 264 -9.51 13.05 -1.85
C LEU A 264 -9.80 12.33 -0.53
N THR A 265 -9.07 11.26 -0.26
CA THR A 265 -9.15 10.53 1.01
C THR A 265 -7.83 10.68 1.78
N LEU A 266 -7.96 11.08 3.03
CA LEU A 266 -6.89 11.25 3.99
C LEU A 266 -7.15 10.21 5.10
N SER A 267 -6.35 9.15 5.14
CA SER A 267 -6.56 8.00 6.02
C SER A 267 -5.28 7.61 6.75
N GLY A 268 -5.31 6.50 7.50
CA GLY A 268 -4.16 6.03 8.26
C GLY A 268 -3.96 6.85 9.54
N SER A 269 -2.78 7.45 9.70
CA SER A 269 -2.37 8.20 10.89
C SER A 269 -1.58 9.46 10.52
N GLY A 270 -1.15 10.24 11.51
CA GLY A 270 -0.27 11.40 11.30
C GLY A 270 -0.96 12.59 10.60
N VAL A 271 -0.17 13.62 10.33
CA VAL A 271 -0.64 14.87 9.72
C VAL A 271 -0.59 14.75 8.20
N LYS A 272 -1.73 14.98 7.54
CA LYS A 272 -1.83 15.15 6.09
C LYS A 272 -1.83 16.64 5.76
N THR A 273 -0.77 17.14 5.14
CA THR A 273 -0.59 18.58 4.90
C THR A 273 -1.00 18.94 3.48
N LEU A 274 -2.13 19.61 3.31
CA LEU A 274 -2.52 20.22 2.03
C LEU A 274 -1.51 21.28 1.63
N GLN A 275 -1.28 21.42 0.33
CA GLN A 275 -0.37 22.42 -0.24
C GLN A 275 -1.17 23.56 -0.91
N PRO A 276 -0.59 24.77 -1.07
CA PRO A 276 -1.34 25.97 -1.50
C PRO A 276 -2.06 25.85 -2.85
N GLY A 277 -1.62 24.96 -3.73
CA GLY A 277 -2.24 24.65 -5.02
C GLY A 277 -3.43 23.69 -4.94
N THR A 278 -3.74 23.13 -3.76
CA THR A 278 -4.99 22.39 -3.54
C THR A 278 -6.11 23.38 -3.21
N THR A 279 -6.68 24.01 -4.24
CA THR A 279 -7.76 24.99 -4.10
C THR A 279 -9.14 24.37 -4.24
N THR A 280 -9.24 23.24 -4.96
CA THR A 280 -10.50 22.55 -5.25
C THR A 280 -10.39 21.04 -5.06
N ILE A 281 -11.41 20.48 -4.43
CA ILE A 281 -11.74 19.05 -4.41
C ILE A 281 -13.12 18.89 -5.07
N GLY A 282 -13.13 18.35 -6.29
CA GLY A 282 -14.31 18.20 -7.13
C GLY A 282 -15.28 17.11 -6.67
N GLY A 283 -14.79 16.12 -5.93
CA GLY A 283 -15.58 15.07 -5.29
C GLY A 283 -15.66 15.24 -3.77
N ASN A 284 -15.71 14.10 -3.07
CA ASN A 284 -15.74 14.06 -1.61
C ASN A 284 -14.34 14.26 -1.01
N LEU A 285 -14.27 14.97 0.11
CA LEU A 285 -13.12 14.98 1.01
C LEU A 285 -13.42 14.06 2.20
N THR A 286 -12.63 13.01 2.39
CA THR A 286 -12.82 12.07 3.51
C THR A 286 -11.58 12.07 4.40
N LEU A 287 -11.75 12.33 5.69
CA LEU A 287 -10.75 12.13 6.73
C LEU A 287 -11.15 10.92 7.58
N SER A 288 -10.32 9.89 7.62
CA SER A 288 -10.61 8.62 8.31
C SER A 288 -9.39 8.10 9.08
N GLY A 289 -9.59 7.08 9.93
CA GLY A 289 -8.53 6.57 10.80
C GLY A 289 -8.16 7.58 11.90
N ALA A 290 -6.87 7.64 12.23
CA ALA A 290 -6.28 8.57 13.20
C ALA A 290 -5.55 9.74 12.51
N ALA A 291 -5.78 9.95 11.21
CA ALA A 291 -5.16 11.03 10.46
C ALA A 291 -5.72 12.38 10.90
N THR A 292 -4.85 13.39 10.97
CA THR A 292 -5.21 14.80 11.07
C THR A 292 -4.88 15.49 9.75
N MET A 293 -5.44 16.68 9.53
CA MET A 293 -5.23 17.44 8.30
C MET A 293 -4.82 18.87 8.62
N THR A 294 -3.78 19.35 7.95
CA THR A 294 -3.46 20.78 7.86
C THR A 294 -4.03 21.30 6.55
N THR A 295 -4.96 22.24 6.61
CA THR A 295 -5.60 22.83 5.43
C THR A 295 -4.83 24.02 4.91
N VAL A 296 -5.14 24.40 3.67
CA VAL A 296 -4.80 25.71 3.11
C VAL A 296 -6.04 26.62 3.10
N ALA A 297 -5.84 27.91 2.84
CA ALA A 297 -6.96 28.85 2.73
C ALA A 297 -7.84 28.51 1.51
N ASP A 298 -9.14 28.81 1.61
CA ASP A 298 -10.09 28.82 0.49
C ASP A 298 -10.26 27.50 -0.29
N VAL A 299 -10.06 26.34 0.36
CA VAL A 299 -10.33 25.03 -0.26
C VAL A 299 -11.83 24.85 -0.51
N THR A 300 -12.21 24.73 -1.77
CA THR A 300 -13.59 24.40 -2.17
C THR A 300 -13.77 22.89 -2.28
N VAL A 301 -14.70 22.31 -1.51
CA VAL A 301 -15.14 20.93 -1.66
C VAL A 301 -16.52 20.91 -2.31
N ARG A 302 -16.63 20.31 -3.50
CA ARG A 302 -17.91 20.23 -4.24
C ARG A 302 -18.79 19.05 -3.82
N GLY A 303 -18.18 17.99 -3.30
CA GLY A 303 -18.88 16.86 -2.70
C GLY A 303 -19.06 17.00 -1.19
N ASN A 304 -19.19 15.87 -0.51
CA ASN A 304 -19.31 15.81 0.94
C ASN A 304 -17.95 15.91 1.62
N VAL A 305 -17.93 16.54 2.79
CA VAL A 305 -16.83 16.42 3.76
C VAL A 305 -17.22 15.39 4.81
N SER A 306 -16.44 14.32 4.93
CA SER A 306 -16.65 13.28 5.95
C SER A 306 -15.46 13.22 6.90
N VAL A 307 -15.71 13.24 8.20
CA VAL A 307 -14.69 13.16 9.26
C VAL A 307 -15.05 12.04 10.23
N GLY A 308 -14.12 11.12 10.44
CA GLY A 308 -14.29 9.95 11.31
C GLY A 308 -14.77 8.72 10.54
N PRO A 309 -14.92 7.56 11.23
CA PRO A 309 -15.48 6.38 10.59
C PRO A 309 -16.90 6.69 10.13
N VAL A 310 -17.22 6.40 8.85
CA VAL A 310 -18.58 6.55 8.33
C VAL A 310 -19.50 5.62 9.13
N ARG A 311 -20.15 6.15 10.17
CA ARG A 311 -21.29 5.50 10.80
C ARG A 311 -22.50 5.87 9.96
N SER A 312 -22.88 5.00 9.03
CA SER A 312 -24.25 4.99 8.54
C SER A 312 -25.16 4.61 9.72
N GLN A 313 -25.63 5.59 10.48
CA GLN A 313 -26.71 5.34 11.42
C GLN A 313 -27.99 5.11 10.60
N PRO A 314 -28.66 3.95 10.70
CA PRO A 314 -30.01 3.83 10.16
C PRO A 314 -30.90 4.85 10.86
N ALA A 315 -31.69 5.58 10.08
CA ALA A 315 -32.61 6.60 10.59
C ALA A 315 -33.50 5.98 11.67
N THR A 316 -33.32 6.40 12.93
CA THR A 316 -34.27 6.09 13.99
C THR A 316 -35.38 7.14 13.90
N ILE A 317 -36.50 6.79 13.26
CA ILE A 317 -37.71 7.60 13.36
C ILE A 317 -38.21 7.44 14.80
N VAL A 318 -38.08 8.50 15.60
CA VAL A 318 -38.77 8.58 16.89
C VAL A 318 -40.20 9.03 16.59
N GLU A 319 -41.12 8.09 16.40
CA GLU A 319 -42.54 8.43 16.40
C GLU A 319 -42.94 8.83 17.83
N GLY A 320 -43.15 10.13 18.02
CA GLY A 320 -43.72 10.68 19.25
C GLY A 320 -45.14 10.15 19.43
N GLY A 321 -45.32 9.17 20.31
CA GLY A 321 -46.62 8.63 20.68
C GLY A 321 -47.55 9.73 21.19
N GLN A 322 -48.58 10.05 20.41
CA GLN A 322 -49.69 10.89 20.85
C GLN A 322 -50.56 10.08 21.81
N SER A 323 -50.72 10.64 23.01
CA SER A 323 -51.64 10.18 24.06
C SER A 323 -53.09 10.16 23.56
N VAL A 324 -53.69 8.98 23.46
CA VAL A 324 -55.16 8.86 23.35
C VAL A 324 -55.73 8.65 24.74
N ARG A 325 -56.30 9.71 25.31
CA ARG A 325 -57.35 9.60 26.34
C ARG A 325 -58.70 9.77 25.66
N LYS A 326 -59.49 8.72 25.64
CA LYS A 326 -60.95 8.76 25.81
C LYS A 326 -61.35 7.53 26.62
#